data_AF-A0A0S8IQ27-F1
#
_entry.id   AF-A0A0S8IQ27-F1
#
_cell.length_a   1.000
_cell.length_b   1.000
_cell.length_c   1.000
_cell.angle_alpha   90.00
_cell.angle_beta   90.00
_cell.angle_gamma   90.00
#
_symmetry.space_group_name_H-M   'P 1'
#
loop_
_entity.id
_entity.type
_entity.pdbx_description
1 polymer ?
#
loop_
_entity_poly.entity_id
_entity_poly.type
_entity_poly.pdbx_seq_one_letter_code
_entity_poly.pdbx_strand_id
1 'polypeptide(L)'
;MEREPNFYQTVEEICAVDARYKPDSYEFLMQALHYTQGKLKVKTHITGRQLLEGIREFAIEQWGPMAKTVLKHWGITCTEDFGNIVFNMVEKRLLSKTEEDSLNDFKNVYDFEAAFGNVLRDSVIKDK
;
A
#
# COMPACT_ATOMS: atom_id res chain seq x y z
N MET A 1 -15.73 -9.98 27.93
CA MET A 1 -15.89 -9.89 26.46
C MET A 1 -14.83 -8.92 25.99
N GLU A 2 -13.66 -9.43 25.61
CA GLU A 2 -12.61 -8.59 25.03
C GLU A 2 -13.20 -7.98 23.75
N ARG A 3 -13.27 -6.64 23.69
CA ARG A 3 -13.60 -5.96 22.43
C ARG A 3 -12.46 -6.30 21.48
N GLU A 4 -12.76 -6.90 20.34
CA GLU A 4 -11.79 -6.96 19.24
C GLU A 4 -11.30 -5.52 19.01
N PRO A 5 -9.98 -5.30 18.97
CA PRO A 5 -9.44 -3.96 18.83
C PRO A 5 -9.93 -3.36 17.51
N ASN A 6 -10.47 -2.14 17.60
CA ASN A 6 -10.91 -1.38 16.44
C ASN A 6 -9.69 -1.11 15.56
N PHE A 7 -9.82 -1.23 14.23
CA PHE A 7 -8.76 -0.96 13.26
C PHE A 7 -7.93 0.28 13.62
N TYR A 8 -8.58 1.40 13.96
CA TYR A 8 -7.89 2.65 14.29
C TYR A 8 -7.04 2.54 15.56
N GLN A 9 -7.53 1.86 16.59
CA GLN A 9 -6.77 1.63 17.82
C GLN A 9 -5.53 0.76 17.54
N THR A 10 -5.68 -0.29 16.72
CA THR A 10 -4.55 -1.14 16.34
C THR A 10 -3.51 -0.35 15.53
N VAL A 11 -3.94 0.51 14.61
CA VAL A 11 -3.04 1.39 13.86
C VAL A 11 -2.32 2.38 14.77
N GLU A 12 -3.01 2.97 15.75
CA GLU A 12 -2.37 3.83 16.76
C GLU A 12 -1.27 3.08 17.54
N GLU A 13 -1.53 1.83 17.94
CA GLU A 13 -0.52 1.00 18.58
C GLU A 13 0.67 0.67 17.67
N ILE A 14 0.45 0.48 16.37
CA ILE A 14 1.53 0.31 15.40
C ILE A 14 2.36 1.58 15.34
N CYS A 15 1.73 2.74 15.13
CA CYS A 15 2.43 4.03 15.00
C CYS A 15 3.18 4.42 16.29
N ALA A 16 2.73 3.97 17.46
CA ALA A 16 3.44 4.16 18.72
C ALA A 16 4.78 3.38 18.80
N VAL A 17 4.91 2.29 18.03
CA VAL A 17 6.14 1.46 17.95
C VAL A 17 6.98 1.84 16.73
N ASP A 18 6.34 2.05 15.59
CA ASP A 18 6.97 2.42 14.32
C ASP A 18 6.38 3.72 13.76
N ALA A 19 7.05 4.84 14.05
CA ALA A 19 6.63 6.17 13.64
C ALA A 19 7.07 6.55 12.21
N ARG A 20 7.65 5.62 11.42
CA ARG A 20 8.05 5.89 10.04
C ARG A 20 6.88 6.23 9.13
N TYR A 21 5.70 5.65 9.42
CA TYR A 21 4.51 5.76 8.58
C TYR A 21 3.33 6.36 9.35
N LYS A 22 2.55 7.21 8.68
CA LYS A 22 1.37 7.86 9.27
C LYS A 22 0.15 6.94 9.28
N PRO A 23 -0.83 7.12 10.18
CA PRO A 23 -2.05 6.30 10.22
C PRO A 23 -2.75 6.16 8.86
N ASP A 24 -2.78 7.24 8.07
CA ASP A 24 -3.36 7.29 6.74
C ASP A 24 -2.77 6.24 5.77
N SER A 25 -1.48 5.88 5.92
CA SER A 25 -0.86 4.87 5.05
C SER A 25 -1.45 3.48 5.25
N TYR A 26 -1.87 3.16 6.48
CA TYR A 26 -2.46 1.86 6.82
C TYR A 26 -3.88 1.76 6.26
N GLU A 27 -4.65 2.84 6.35
CA GLU A 27 -5.97 2.92 5.73
C GLU A 27 -5.88 2.83 4.21
N PHE A 28 -4.95 3.59 3.60
CA PHE A 28 -4.69 3.52 2.17
C PHE A 28 -4.30 2.10 1.72
N LEU A 29 -3.43 1.41 2.46
CA LEU A 29 -3.03 0.04 2.14
C LEU A 29 -4.25 -0.90 2.10
N MET A 30 -5.16 -0.79 3.07
CA MET A 30 -6.39 -1.60 3.09
C MET A 30 -7.28 -1.31 1.87
N GLN A 31 -7.44 -0.04 1.50
CA GLN A 31 -8.22 0.34 0.33
C GLN A 31 -7.58 -0.19 -0.97
N ALA A 32 -6.26 -0.04 -1.12
CA ALA A 32 -5.51 -0.54 -2.26
C ALA A 32 -5.54 -2.08 -2.36
N LEU A 33 -5.50 -2.79 -1.23
CA LEU A 33 -5.65 -4.24 -1.18
C LEU A 33 -7.03 -4.66 -1.73
N HIS A 34 -8.11 -4.05 -1.25
CA HIS A 34 -9.46 -4.34 -1.74
C HIS A 34 -9.63 -3.99 -3.22
N TYR A 35 -9.09 -2.85 -3.65
CA TYR A 35 -9.06 -2.46 -5.07
C TYR A 35 -8.40 -3.56 -5.92
N THR A 36 -7.23 -4.02 -5.50
CA THR A 36 -6.44 -5.03 -6.22
C THR A 36 -7.15 -6.37 -6.27
N GLN A 37 -7.70 -6.83 -5.15
CA GLN A 37 -8.48 -8.07 -5.07
C GLN A 37 -9.72 -8.02 -5.97
N GLY A 38 -10.45 -6.90 -5.95
CA GLY A 38 -11.60 -6.66 -6.82
C GLY A 38 -11.22 -6.69 -8.30
N LYS A 39 -10.13 -6.02 -8.67
CA LYS A 39 -9.62 -6.00 -10.05
C LYS A 39 -9.19 -7.39 -10.54
N LEU A 40 -8.51 -8.17 -9.69
CA LEU A 40 -8.07 -9.53 -9.99
C LEU A 40 -9.19 -10.57 -9.86
N LYS A 41 -10.37 -10.18 -9.35
CA LYS A 41 -11.51 -11.06 -9.05
C LYS A 41 -11.15 -12.21 -8.11
N VAL A 42 -10.25 -11.95 -7.15
CA VAL A 42 -9.86 -12.90 -6.11
C VAL A 42 -10.42 -12.43 -4.76
N LYS A 43 -10.79 -13.38 -3.90
CA LYS A 43 -11.29 -13.08 -2.54
C LYS A 43 -10.23 -13.30 -1.45
N THR A 44 -9.03 -13.69 -1.86
CA THR A 44 -8.02 -14.28 -0.98
C THR A 44 -6.69 -13.56 -1.13
N HIS A 45 -5.63 -14.19 -0.62
CA HIS A 45 -4.26 -13.73 -0.71
C HIS A 45 -3.85 -13.29 -2.13
N ILE A 46 -3.09 -12.20 -2.19
CA ILE A 46 -2.39 -11.70 -3.37
C ILE A 46 -0.92 -11.52 -3.01
N THR A 47 -0.04 -11.73 -3.99
CA THR A 47 1.40 -11.57 -3.79
C THR A 47 1.77 -10.10 -3.55
N GLY A 48 2.91 -9.86 -2.90
CA GLY A 48 3.44 -8.50 -2.69
C GLY A 48 3.58 -7.69 -3.98
N ARG A 49 3.99 -8.33 -5.09
CA ARG A 49 4.08 -7.68 -6.40
C ARG A 49 2.71 -7.29 -6.96
N GLN A 50 1.71 -8.17 -6.85
CA GLN A 50 0.34 -7.84 -7.27
C GLN A 50 -0.22 -6.68 -6.46
N LEU A 51 -0.01 -6.69 -5.14
CA LEU A 51 -0.40 -5.60 -4.26
C LEU A 51 0.27 -4.29 -4.66
N LEU A 52 1.58 -4.28 -4.91
CA LEU A 52 2.32 -3.08 -5.29
C LEU A 52 1.86 -2.49 -6.62
N GLU A 53 1.56 -3.33 -7.60
CA GLU A 53 0.99 -2.91 -8.89
C GLU A 53 -0.39 -2.27 -8.70
N GLY A 54 -1.26 -2.89 -7.91
CA GLY A 54 -2.57 -2.32 -7.61
C GLY A 54 -2.50 -1.05 -6.75
N ILE A 55 -1.53 -0.94 -5.83
CA ILE A 55 -1.22 0.29 -5.09
C ILE A 55 -0.83 1.43 -6.04
N ARG A 56 0.03 1.16 -7.02
CA ARG A 56 0.46 2.17 -8.00
C ARG A 56 -0.75 2.70 -8.78
N GLU A 57 -1.55 1.79 -9.30
CA GLU A 57 -2.76 2.13 -10.07
C GLU A 57 -3.77 2.90 -9.21
N PHE A 58 -4.05 2.41 -8.00
CA PHE A 58 -5.02 3.02 -7.09
C PHE A 58 -4.56 4.42 -6.65
N ALA A 59 -3.29 4.62 -6.33
CA ALA A 59 -2.76 5.95 -5.97
C ALA A 59 -2.91 6.95 -7.13
N ILE A 60 -2.65 6.51 -8.36
CA ILE A 60 -2.82 7.34 -9.56
C ILE A 60 -4.31 7.64 -9.80
N GLU A 61 -5.20 6.67 -9.58
CA GLU A 61 -6.65 6.85 -9.73
C GLU A 61 -7.19 7.88 -8.72
N GLN A 62 -6.69 7.87 -7.48
CA GLN A 62 -7.15 8.80 -6.43
C GLN A 62 -6.57 10.21 -6.56
N TRP A 63 -5.28 10.34 -6.91
CA TRP A 63 -4.57 11.62 -6.81
C TRP A 63 -3.82 12.03 -8.06
N GLY A 64 -3.76 11.16 -9.07
CA GLY A 64 -3.05 11.39 -10.33
C GLY A 64 -1.63 11.90 -10.08
N PRO A 65 -1.27 13.11 -10.58
CA PRO A 65 0.08 13.67 -10.43
C PRO A 65 0.51 13.92 -8.98
N MET A 66 -0.44 13.97 -8.05
CA MET A 66 -0.16 14.22 -6.63
C MET A 66 0.10 12.95 -5.83
N ALA A 67 -0.07 11.77 -6.42
CA ALA A 67 0.13 10.48 -5.76
C ALA A 67 1.48 10.41 -5.02
N LYS A 68 2.59 10.77 -5.69
CA LYS A 68 3.92 10.76 -5.07
C LYS A 68 4.02 11.66 -3.85
N THR A 69 3.45 12.86 -3.92
CA THR A 69 3.51 13.84 -2.83
C THR A 69 2.70 13.38 -1.63
N VAL A 70 1.52 12.79 -1.85
CA VAL A 70 0.68 12.23 -0.80
C VAL A 70 1.39 11.05 -0.12
N LEU A 71 1.89 10.08 -0.89
CA LEU A 71 2.64 8.94 -0.35
C LEU A 71 3.86 9.40 0.45
N LYS A 72 4.63 10.35 -0.07
CA LYS A 72 5.79 10.93 0.63
C LYS A 72 5.38 11.62 1.93
N HIS A 73 4.25 12.33 1.94
CA HIS A 73 3.73 12.96 3.16
C HIS A 73 3.42 11.93 4.25
N TRP A 74 3.03 10.71 3.88
CA TRP A 74 2.78 9.61 4.80
C TRP A 74 4.03 8.79 5.17
N GLY A 75 5.20 9.20 4.69
CA GLY A 75 6.47 8.51 4.97
C GLY A 75 6.81 7.40 3.97
N ILE A 76 6.04 7.24 2.90
CA ILE A 76 6.27 6.23 1.86
C ILE A 76 7.06 6.84 0.71
N THR A 77 8.22 6.27 0.44
CA THR A 77 9.17 6.78 -0.58
C THR A 77 9.64 5.72 -1.56
N CYS A 78 9.50 4.43 -1.23
CA CYS A 78 9.84 3.31 -2.11
C CYS A 78 8.89 2.12 -1.92
N THR A 79 9.05 1.06 -2.73
CA THR A 79 8.12 -0.08 -2.69
C THR A 79 8.27 -0.91 -1.40
N GLU A 80 9.48 -0.95 -0.83
CA GLU A 80 9.80 -1.62 0.42
C GLU A 80 9.03 -1.02 1.60
N ASP A 81 8.68 0.27 1.55
CA ASP A 81 7.89 0.92 2.60
C ASP A 81 6.50 0.28 2.73
N PHE A 82 5.86 -0.09 1.60
CA PHE A 82 4.61 -0.84 1.64
C PHE A 82 4.79 -2.24 2.23
N GLY A 83 5.94 -2.88 1.97
CA GLY A 83 6.29 -4.14 2.63
C GLY A 83 6.36 -3.99 4.14
N ASN A 84 7.04 -2.97 4.64
CA ASN A 84 7.10 -2.69 6.07
C ASN A 84 5.70 -2.44 6.67
N ILE A 85 4.85 -1.68 5.99
CA ILE A 85 3.47 -1.43 6.43
C ILE A 85 2.66 -2.73 6.47
N VAL A 86 2.75 -3.59 5.44
CA VAL A 86 2.10 -4.91 5.42
C VAL A 86 2.56 -5.75 6.62
N PHE A 87 3.86 -5.83 6.87
CA PHE A 87 4.40 -6.64 7.96
C PHE A 87 4.04 -6.07 9.34
N ASN A 88 4.02 -4.74 9.51
CA ASN A 88 3.48 -4.10 10.71
C ASN A 88 2.03 -4.53 10.98
N MET A 89 1.20 -4.63 9.94
CA MET A 89 -0.19 -5.07 10.04
C MET A 89 -0.32 -6.57 10.31
N VAL A 90 0.58 -7.39 9.78
CA VAL A 90 0.64 -8.83 10.06
C VAL A 90 1.01 -9.10 11.52
N GLU A 91 1.97 -8.36 12.08
CA GLU A 91 2.35 -8.48 13.50
C GLU A 91 1.19 -8.20 14.45
N LYS A 92 0.31 -7.26 14.07
CA LYS A 92 -0.92 -6.93 14.80
C LYS A 92 -2.15 -7.74 14.38
N ARG A 93 -1.99 -8.75 13.51
CA ARG A 93 -3.08 -9.62 13.02
C ARG A 93 -4.19 -8.90 12.25
N LEU A 94 -3.92 -7.71 11.71
CA LEU A 94 -4.84 -7.03 10.79
C LEU A 94 -4.80 -7.65 9.39
N LEU A 95 -3.65 -8.23 9.01
CA LEU A 95 -3.45 -8.98 7.79
C LEU A 95 -2.87 -10.36 8.11
N SER A 96 -3.06 -11.29 7.18
CA SER A 96 -2.44 -12.62 7.22
C SER A 96 -1.41 -12.73 6.10
N LYS A 97 -0.32 -13.46 6.38
CA LYS A 97 0.69 -13.82 5.39
C LYS A 97 0.72 -15.34 5.19
N THR A 98 1.27 -15.76 4.06
CA THR A 98 1.67 -17.15 3.81
C THR A 98 3.08 -17.42 4.35
N GLU A 99 3.54 -18.66 4.27
CA GLU A 99 4.92 -19.03 4.63
C GLU A 99 5.95 -18.49 3.62
N GLU A 100 5.54 -18.29 2.38
CA GLU A 100 6.40 -17.84 1.28
C GLU A 100 6.58 -16.32 1.25
N ASP A 101 5.65 -15.57 1.85
CA ASP A 101 5.69 -14.11 1.87
C ASP A 101 6.89 -13.56 2.65
N SER A 102 7.61 -12.64 2.00
CA SER A 102 8.78 -11.98 2.54
C SER A 102 8.80 -10.48 2.22
N LEU A 103 9.58 -9.71 2.99
CA LEU A 103 9.85 -8.30 2.65
C LEU A 103 10.56 -8.15 1.30
N ASN A 104 11.27 -9.18 0.82
CA ASN A 104 11.95 -9.13 -0.48
C ASN A 104 10.96 -9.06 -1.66
N ASP A 105 9.71 -9.48 -1.47
CA ASP A 105 8.66 -9.38 -2.50
C ASP A 105 8.29 -7.93 -2.83
N PHE A 106 8.69 -7.01 -1.95
CA PHE A 106 8.47 -5.57 -2.08
C PHE A 106 9.71 -4.81 -2.54
N LYS A 107 10.84 -5.50 -2.73
CA LYS A 107 12.12 -4.86 -3.04
C LYS A 107 12.25 -4.49 -4.50
N ASN A 108 12.58 -3.23 -4.80
CA ASN A 108 12.84 -2.72 -6.15
C ASN A 108 11.81 -3.13 -7.20
N VAL A 109 10.52 -3.16 -6.87
CA VAL A 109 9.48 -3.59 -7.82
C VAL A 109 9.23 -2.52 -8.88
N TYR A 110 9.22 -1.25 -8.48
CA TYR A 110 9.25 -0.11 -9.40
C TYR A 110 9.91 1.10 -8.74
N ASP A 111 10.42 2.01 -9.58
CA ASP A 111 10.90 3.32 -9.13
C ASP A 111 9.73 4.30 -9.00
N PHE A 112 9.69 5.07 -7.90
CA PHE A 112 8.60 6.00 -7.61
C PHE A 112 8.59 7.23 -8.53
N GLU A 113 9.75 7.70 -9.01
CA GLU A 113 9.80 8.80 -9.97
C GLU A 113 9.24 8.34 -11.32
N ALA A 114 9.64 7.16 -11.79
CA ALA A 114 9.09 6.57 -13.00
C ALA A 114 7.58 6.29 -12.89
N ALA A 115 7.14 5.71 -11.76
CA ALA A 115 5.76 5.31 -11.55
C ALA A 115 4.78 6.48 -11.39
N PHE A 116 5.20 7.58 -10.77
CA PHE A 116 4.30 8.67 -10.39
C PHE A 116 4.66 10.04 -11.00
N GLY A 117 5.89 10.21 -11.51
CA GLY A 117 6.36 11.51 -12.04
C GLY A 117 5.81 11.86 -13.42
N ASN A 118 5.49 10.86 -14.26
CA ASN A 118 5.06 11.07 -15.66
C ASN A 118 3.55 10.95 -15.89
N VAL A 119 2.74 10.86 -14.82
CA VAL A 119 1.29 10.58 -14.91
C VAL A 119 0.57 11.52 -15.89
N LEU A 120 0.87 12.82 -15.87
CA LEU A 120 0.26 13.79 -16.80
C LEU A 120 0.57 13.52 -18.27
N ARG A 121 1.80 13.08 -18.56
CA ARG A 121 2.23 12.81 -19.94
C ARG A 121 1.53 11.57 -20.49
N ASP A 122 1.35 10.56 -19.65
CA ASP A 122 0.76 9.29 -20.05
C ASP A 122 -0.77 9.37 -20.20
N SER A 123 -1.44 10.23 -19.42
CA SER A 123 -2.87 10.51 -19.56
C SER A 123 -3.23 11.19 -20.88
N VAL A 124 -2.37 12.06 -21.42
CA VAL A 124 -2.63 12.81 -22.67
C VAL A 124 -2.47 11.94 -23.92
N ILE A 125 -1.79 10.80 -23.83
CA ILE A 125 -1.51 9.93 -24.98
C ILE A 125 -2.57 8.83 -25.15
N LYS A 126 -3.33 8.47 -24.11
CA LYS A 126 -4.33 7.40 -24.16
C LYS A 126 -5.63 7.76 -24.90
N ASP A 127 -5.82 9.02 -25.30
CA ASP A 127 -7.00 9.49 -26.04
C ASP A 127 -6.78 9.61 -27.57
N LYS A 128 -5.91 8.77 -28.16
CA LYS A 128 -5.73 8.67 -29.63
C LYS A 128 -6.01 7.29 -30.18
#